data_AF-A0AAD1E630-F1
#
_entry.id   AF-A0AAD1E630-F1
#
_cell.length_a   1.000
_cell.length_b   1.000
_cell.length_c   1.000
_cell.angle_alpha   90.00
_cell.angle_beta   90.00
_cell.angle_gamma   90.00
#
_symmetry.space_group_name_H-M   'P 1'
#
loop_
_entity.id
_entity.type
_entity.pdbx_description
1 polymer ?
#
loop_
_entity_poly.entity_id
_entity_poly.type
_entity_poly.pdbx_seq_one_letter_code
_entity_poly.pdbx_strand_id
1 'polypeptide(L)'
;MKRRQRFITERQYKNTLAYFAEEESYWQNHAMEADSPEQENALKARRIQRSTLAALVIQYTAGEAIDSLRPQLEKVITSYEHYQSTLAAYENIANISPLNIEDYPHQFEEFVQIVSLCILLHRNDLLSRFVRLFDQAGYAGEDTLYEDLLRPCLPERYDVDEWYHAVYTPLIRAIYSETKSEAS
;
A
#
# COMPACT_ATOMS: atom_id res chain seq x y z
N MET A 1 -18.93 -6.15 -18.94
CA MET A 1 -18.33 -5.22 -17.95
C MET A 1 -19.01 -3.86 -18.06
N LYS A 2 -19.67 -3.35 -17.01
CA LYS A 2 -20.08 -1.93 -16.97
C LYS A 2 -18.81 -1.11 -16.67
N ARG A 3 -18.18 -0.58 -17.71
CA ARG A 3 -16.90 0.13 -17.64
C ARG A 3 -17.04 1.41 -16.82
N ARG A 4 -16.36 1.51 -15.68
CA ARG A 4 -16.39 2.72 -14.82
C ARG A 4 -15.53 3.85 -15.39
N GLN A 5 -14.41 3.53 -16.03
CA GLN A 5 -13.45 4.51 -16.56
C GLN A 5 -13.53 4.63 -18.09
N ARG A 6 -13.86 5.83 -18.60
CA ARG A 6 -14.03 6.11 -20.04
C ARG A 6 -12.71 6.19 -20.82
N PHE A 7 -11.60 6.45 -20.14
CA PHE A 7 -10.30 6.69 -20.80
C PHE A 7 -9.43 5.43 -21.02
N ILE A 8 -9.70 4.31 -20.33
CA ILE A 8 -8.90 3.07 -20.46
C ILE A 8 -9.59 2.08 -21.39
N THR A 9 -9.18 1.98 -22.65
CA THR A 9 -9.80 1.03 -23.61
C THR A 9 -9.66 -0.40 -23.14
N GLU A 10 -10.54 -1.30 -23.56
CA GLU A 10 -10.46 -2.72 -23.19
C GLU A 10 -9.12 -3.35 -23.59
N ARG A 11 -8.59 -2.96 -24.75
CA ARG A 11 -7.25 -3.40 -25.21
C ARG A 11 -6.15 -2.89 -24.29
N GLN A 12 -6.17 -1.62 -23.90
CA GLN A 12 -5.19 -1.07 -22.96
C GLN A 12 -5.28 -1.79 -21.61
N TYR A 13 -6.48 -1.97 -21.08
CA TYR A 13 -6.70 -2.70 -19.83
C TYR A 13 -6.09 -4.11 -19.86
N LYS A 14 -6.42 -4.90 -20.89
CA LYS A 14 -5.92 -6.27 -21.05
C LYS A 14 -4.40 -6.32 -21.20
N ASN A 15 -3.83 -5.44 -22.03
CA ASN A 15 -2.39 -5.38 -22.24
C ASN A 15 -1.64 -4.98 -20.96
N THR A 16 -2.16 -3.99 -20.22
CA THR A 16 -1.57 -3.56 -18.95
C THR A 16 -1.63 -4.65 -17.89
N LEU A 17 -2.74 -5.39 -17.79
CA LEU A 17 -2.83 -6.52 -16.87
C LEU A 17 -1.90 -7.68 -17.23
N ALA A 18 -1.81 -8.02 -18.53
CA ALA A 18 -0.88 -9.05 -18.99
C ALA A 18 0.57 -8.69 -18.62
N TYR A 19 0.96 -7.43 -18.87
CA TYR A 19 2.27 -6.91 -18.51
C TYR A 19 2.57 -7.08 -17.00
N PHE A 20 1.65 -6.69 -16.11
CA PHE A 20 1.86 -6.86 -14.67
C PHE A 20 1.85 -8.32 -14.22
N ALA A 21 1.07 -9.19 -14.86
CA ALA A 21 1.02 -10.61 -14.54
C ALA A 21 2.33 -11.33 -14.91
N GLU A 22 3.02 -10.88 -15.94
CA GLU A 22 4.27 -11.48 -16.43
C GLU A 22 5.50 -11.04 -15.63
N GLU A 23 5.47 -9.88 -14.96
CA GLU A 23 6.62 -9.30 -14.24
C GLU A 23 7.25 -10.25 -13.21
N GLU A 24 6.44 -10.96 -12.42
CA GLU A 24 6.94 -11.94 -11.44
C GLU A 24 7.71 -13.08 -12.12
N SER A 25 7.14 -13.66 -13.17
CA SER A 25 7.79 -14.74 -13.94
C SER A 25 9.02 -14.25 -14.70
N TYR A 26 9.02 -13.01 -15.14
CA TYR A 26 10.14 -12.39 -15.83
C TYR A 26 11.33 -12.26 -14.88
N TRP A 27 11.16 -11.64 -13.72
CA TRP A 27 12.26 -11.39 -12.79
C TRP A 27 12.78 -12.63 -12.05
N GLN A 28 11.99 -13.70 -11.99
CA GLN A 28 12.49 -15.02 -11.55
C GLN A 28 13.57 -15.58 -12.48
N ASN A 29 13.54 -15.22 -13.77
CA ASN A 29 14.42 -15.79 -14.80
C ASN A 29 15.43 -14.80 -15.37
N HIS A 30 15.40 -13.53 -14.94
CA HIS A 30 16.28 -12.47 -15.44
C HIS A 30 17.04 -11.82 -14.30
N ALA A 31 18.30 -11.44 -14.56
CA ALA A 31 19.11 -10.70 -13.60
C ALA A 31 18.80 -9.19 -13.66
N MET A 32 18.94 -8.51 -12.52
CA MET A 32 19.03 -7.04 -12.48
C MET A 32 20.48 -6.62 -12.29
N GLU A 33 20.81 -5.42 -12.78
CA GLU A 33 22.09 -4.79 -12.43
C GLU A 33 22.04 -4.39 -10.96
N ALA A 34 22.96 -4.95 -10.17
CA ALA A 34 23.04 -4.78 -8.73
C ALA A 34 24.48 -5.04 -8.25
N ASP A 35 24.83 -4.41 -7.14
CA ASP A 35 26.11 -4.52 -6.44
C ASP A 35 26.21 -5.82 -5.61
N SER A 36 25.07 -6.42 -5.24
CA SER A 36 25.01 -7.69 -4.50
C SER A 36 23.75 -8.52 -4.81
N PRO A 37 23.77 -9.84 -4.55
CA PRO A 37 22.57 -10.69 -4.67
C PRO A 37 21.41 -10.21 -3.78
N GLU A 38 21.69 -9.71 -2.58
CA GLU A 38 20.69 -9.18 -1.66
C GLU A 38 20.02 -7.92 -2.22
N GLN A 39 20.82 -7.01 -2.78
CA GLN A 39 20.31 -5.81 -3.45
C GLN A 39 19.44 -6.20 -4.65
N GLU A 40 19.91 -7.14 -5.47
CA GLU A 40 19.18 -7.64 -6.63
C GLU A 40 17.80 -8.20 -6.22
N ASN A 41 17.76 -9.00 -5.16
CA ASN A 41 16.52 -9.56 -4.63
C ASN A 41 15.57 -8.48 -4.12
N ALA A 42 16.07 -7.47 -3.40
CA ALA A 42 15.26 -6.34 -2.93
C ALA A 42 14.69 -5.52 -4.10
N LEU A 43 15.49 -5.27 -5.15
CA LEU A 43 15.06 -4.56 -6.36
C LEU A 43 13.97 -5.34 -7.11
N LYS A 44 14.16 -6.66 -7.29
CA LYS A 44 13.16 -7.55 -7.89
C LYS A 44 11.86 -7.58 -7.09
N ALA A 45 11.95 -7.74 -5.77
CA ALA A 45 10.77 -7.76 -4.91
C ALA A 45 10.03 -6.42 -4.94
N ARG A 46 10.74 -5.27 -4.92
CA ARG A 46 10.10 -3.94 -5.08
C ARG A 46 9.37 -3.84 -6.41
N ARG A 47 9.99 -4.34 -7.48
CA ARG A 47 9.43 -4.28 -8.82
C ARG A 47 8.14 -5.10 -8.93
N ILE A 48 8.14 -6.31 -8.37
CA ILE A 48 6.96 -7.19 -8.32
C ILE A 48 5.85 -6.57 -7.45
N GLN A 49 6.20 -6.01 -6.29
CA GLN A 49 5.24 -5.32 -5.42
C GLN A 49 4.54 -4.17 -6.14
N ARG A 50 5.30 -3.30 -6.83
CA ARG A 50 4.74 -2.17 -7.59
C ARG A 50 3.82 -2.63 -8.72
N SER A 51 4.22 -3.67 -9.46
CA SER A 51 3.40 -4.24 -10.53
C SER A 51 2.10 -4.85 -9.99
N THR A 52 2.17 -5.53 -8.83
CA THR A 52 1.00 -6.13 -8.17
C THR A 52 0.03 -5.05 -7.69
N LEU A 53 0.53 -3.97 -7.08
CA LEU A 53 -0.30 -2.83 -6.69
C LEU A 53 -0.94 -2.16 -7.92
N ALA A 54 -0.16 -1.91 -8.97
CA ALA A 54 -0.67 -1.29 -10.19
C ALA A 54 -1.78 -2.13 -10.86
N ALA A 55 -1.66 -3.46 -10.80
CA ALA A 55 -2.71 -4.39 -11.26
C ALA A 55 -4.00 -4.24 -10.45
N LEU A 56 -3.92 -4.19 -9.11
CA LEU A 56 -5.09 -3.97 -8.26
C LEU A 56 -5.77 -2.63 -8.57
N VAL A 57 -4.99 -1.55 -8.68
CA VAL A 57 -5.50 -0.20 -8.96
C VAL A 57 -6.21 -0.14 -10.32
N ILE A 58 -5.63 -0.75 -11.37
CA ILE A 58 -6.29 -0.73 -12.68
C ILE A 58 -7.56 -1.59 -12.71
N GLN A 59 -7.59 -2.72 -12.00
CA GLN A 59 -8.80 -3.55 -11.88
C GLN A 59 -9.93 -2.80 -11.15
N TYR A 60 -9.61 -2.16 -10.02
CA TYR A 60 -10.56 -1.33 -9.29
C TYR A 60 -11.09 -0.19 -10.16
N THR A 61 -10.21 0.52 -10.86
CA THR A 61 -10.54 1.67 -11.73
C THR A 61 -11.36 1.24 -12.95
N ALA A 62 -11.07 0.06 -13.53
CA ALA A 62 -11.83 -0.50 -14.63
C ALA A 62 -13.28 -0.87 -14.22
N GLY A 63 -13.51 -1.03 -12.92
CA GLY A 63 -14.81 -1.40 -12.34
C GLY A 63 -15.03 -2.90 -12.27
N GLU A 64 -13.96 -3.66 -12.04
CA GLU A 64 -14.06 -5.07 -11.70
C GLU A 64 -14.92 -5.30 -10.44
N ALA A 65 -15.48 -6.50 -10.33
CA ALA A 65 -16.31 -6.87 -9.19
C ALA A 65 -15.48 -6.83 -7.90
N ILE A 66 -16.10 -6.41 -6.79
CA ILE A 66 -15.45 -6.34 -5.47
C ILE A 66 -14.85 -7.70 -5.08
N ASP A 67 -15.56 -8.79 -5.37
CA ASP A 67 -15.12 -10.15 -5.05
C ASP A 67 -13.83 -10.55 -5.77
N SER A 68 -13.59 -10.05 -6.99
CA SER A 68 -12.34 -10.33 -7.72
C SER A 68 -11.16 -9.50 -7.22
N LEU A 69 -11.39 -8.39 -6.51
CA LEU A 69 -10.35 -7.55 -5.93
C LEU A 69 -9.79 -8.12 -4.61
N ARG A 70 -10.58 -8.88 -3.87
CA ARG A 70 -10.17 -9.47 -2.58
C ARG A 70 -8.90 -10.35 -2.67
N PRO A 71 -8.80 -11.33 -3.59
CA PRO A 71 -7.58 -12.12 -3.73
C PRO A 71 -6.41 -11.29 -4.28
N GLN A 72 -6.68 -10.24 -5.05
CA GLN A 72 -5.64 -9.34 -5.56
C GLN A 72 -5.04 -8.48 -4.44
N LEU A 73 -5.88 -7.97 -3.53
CA LEU A 73 -5.41 -7.25 -2.34
C LEU A 73 -4.51 -8.14 -1.48
N GLU A 74 -4.85 -9.42 -1.32
CA GLU A 74 -4.00 -10.37 -0.59
C GLU A 74 -2.64 -10.61 -1.27
N LYS A 75 -2.63 -10.67 -2.61
CA LYS A 75 -1.38 -10.72 -3.39
C LYS A 75 -0.54 -9.45 -3.15
N VAL A 76 -1.16 -8.28 -3.14
CA VAL A 76 -0.49 -7.01 -2.84
C VAL A 76 0.16 -7.06 -1.44
N ILE A 77 -0.58 -7.41 -0.39
CA ILE A 77 0.00 -7.48 0.98
C ILE A 77 1.15 -8.47 1.04
N THR A 78 1.00 -9.64 0.42
CA THR A 78 2.06 -10.66 0.38
C THR A 78 3.32 -10.14 -0.34
N SER A 79 3.15 -9.36 -1.42
CA SER A 79 4.28 -8.73 -2.11
C SER A 79 4.99 -7.65 -1.28
N TYR A 80 4.27 -6.92 -0.41
CA TYR A 80 4.89 -5.99 0.54
C TYR A 80 5.67 -6.72 1.62
N GLU A 81 5.11 -7.78 2.20
CA GLU A 81 5.81 -8.62 3.18
C GLU A 81 7.09 -9.23 2.58
N HIS A 82 7.01 -9.72 1.35
CA HIS A 82 8.18 -10.23 0.64
C HIS A 82 9.21 -9.12 0.40
N TYR A 83 8.79 -7.97 -0.12
CA TYR A 83 9.69 -6.84 -0.33
C TYR A 83 10.37 -6.39 0.96
N GLN A 84 9.60 -6.22 2.05
CA GLN A 84 10.13 -5.87 3.36
C GLN A 84 11.21 -6.86 3.81
N SER A 85 10.95 -8.18 3.68
CA SER A 85 11.92 -9.21 4.08
C SER A 85 13.22 -9.16 3.26
N THR A 86 13.13 -8.93 1.95
CA THR A 86 14.33 -8.80 1.10
C THR A 86 15.09 -7.50 1.35
N LEU A 87 14.36 -6.40 1.62
CA LEU A 87 14.96 -5.11 1.96
C LEU A 87 15.68 -5.20 3.31
N ALA A 88 15.09 -5.87 4.29
CA ALA A 88 15.69 -6.09 5.60
C ALA A 88 17.03 -6.85 5.51
N ALA A 89 17.10 -7.85 4.63
CA ALA A 89 18.33 -8.60 4.38
C ALA A 89 19.40 -7.76 3.69
N TYR A 90 19.02 -6.92 2.72
CA TYR A 90 19.94 -6.04 1.99
C TYR A 90 20.48 -4.90 2.87
N GLU A 91 19.61 -4.20 3.58
CA GLU A 91 19.98 -3.06 4.44
C GLU A 91 20.51 -3.49 5.81
N ASN A 92 20.41 -4.79 6.15
CA ASN A 92 20.73 -5.35 7.45
C ASN A 92 19.95 -4.68 8.61
N ILE A 93 18.67 -4.40 8.37
CA ILE A 93 17.73 -3.77 9.33
C ILE A 93 16.46 -4.63 9.38
N ALA A 94 16.32 -5.44 10.42
CA ALA A 94 15.28 -6.50 10.50
C ALA A 94 13.84 -5.99 10.29
N ASN A 95 13.49 -4.88 10.93
CA ASN A 95 12.14 -4.30 10.87
C ASN A 95 12.10 -3.02 10.02
N ILE A 96 12.89 -2.95 8.95
CA ILE A 96 12.80 -1.80 8.03
C ILE A 96 11.39 -1.72 7.45
N SER A 97 10.82 -0.52 7.38
CA SER A 97 9.52 -0.33 6.73
C SER A 97 9.65 -0.48 5.21
N PRO A 98 8.67 -1.10 4.53
CA PRO A 98 8.67 -1.15 3.06
C PRO A 98 8.43 0.22 2.41
N LEU A 99 7.99 1.21 3.18
CA LEU A 99 7.74 2.57 2.72
C LEU A 99 8.22 3.58 3.77
N ASN A 100 8.94 4.61 3.35
CA ASN A 100 9.25 5.74 4.19
C ASN A 100 8.09 6.75 4.10
N ILE A 101 7.13 6.58 5.01
CA ILE A 101 5.90 7.38 5.07
C ILE A 101 6.09 8.71 5.82
N GLU A 102 7.23 8.90 6.50
CA GLU A 102 7.59 10.15 7.19
C GLU A 102 8.13 11.18 6.19
N ASP A 103 9.13 10.81 5.38
CA ASP A 103 9.81 11.77 4.51
C ASP A 103 9.10 11.99 3.17
N TYR A 104 8.31 11.01 2.71
CA TYR A 104 7.79 11.00 1.34
C TYR A 104 6.25 10.96 1.30
N PRO A 105 5.58 12.08 0.97
CA PRO A 105 4.13 12.16 0.89
C PRO A 105 3.50 11.09 0.00
N HIS A 106 4.09 10.84 -1.18
CA HIS A 106 3.57 9.84 -2.12
C HIS A 106 3.60 8.40 -1.56
N GLN A 107 4.50 8.09 -0.63
CA GLN A 107 4.54 6.79 0.03
C GLN A 107 3.53 6.71 1.18
N PHE A 108 3.29 7.83 1.87
CA PHE A 108 2.18 7.96 2.81
C PHE A 108 0.83 7.76 2.11
N GLU A 109 0.64 8.33 0.91
CA GLU A 109 -0.56 8.12 0.08
C GLU A 109 -0.74 6.67 -0.32
N GLU A 110 0.34 6.00 -0.72
CA GLU A 110 0.35 4.57 -1.03
C GLU A 110 -0.10 3.76 0.20
N PHE A 111 0.45 4.05 1.39
CA PHE A 111 0.02 3.43 2.64
C PHE A 111 -1.48 3.63 2.91
N VAL A 112 -1.95 4.89 2.89
CA VAL A 112 -3.37 5.23 3.12
C VAL A 112 -4.27 4.53 2.11
N GLN A 113 -3.85 4.42 0.85
CA GLN A 113 -4.60 3.72 -0.19
C GLN A 113 -4.76 2.22 0.12
N ILE A 114 -3.69 1.53 0.54
CA ILE A 114 -3.76 0.12 0.91
C ILE A 114 -4.62 -0.09 2.16
N VAL A 115 -4.42 0.73 3.19
CA VAL A 115 -5.24 0.69 4.41
C VAL A 115 -6.72 0.89 4.07
N SER A 116 -7.03 1.92 3.28
CA SER A 116 -8.40 2.22 2.84
C SER A 116 -9.02 1.04 2.09
N LEU A 117 -8.26 0.38 1.19
CA LEU A 117 -8.75 -0.79 0.47
C LEU A 117 -9.00 -1.99 1.42
N CYS A 118 -8.14 -2.20 2.42
CA CYS A 118 -8.38 -3.24 3.42
C CYS A 118 -9.66 -2.98 4.21
N ILE A 119 -9.90 -1.73 4.64
CA ILE A 119 -11.10 -1.32 5.38
C ILE A 119 -12.36 -1.46 4.49
N LEU A 120 -12.34 -0.89 3.28
CA LEU A 120 -13.48 -0.90 2.35
C LEU A 120 -13.85 -2.30 1.87
N LEU A 121 -12.89 -3.22 1.78
CA LEU A 121 -13.12 -4.61 1.40
C LEU A 121 -13.36 -5.53 2.62
N HIS A 122 -13.43 -4.97 3.83
CA HIS A 122 -13.62 -5.69 5.08
C HIS A 122 -12.59 -6.81 5.32
N ARG A 123 -11.31 -6.54 5.02
CA ARG A 123 -10.17 -7.43 5.21
C ARG A 123 -9.28 -6.97 6.36
N ASN A 124 -9.82 -6.96 7.58
CA ASN A 124 -9.06 -6.56 8.78
C ASN A 124 -7.86 -7.49 9.06
N ASP A 125 -7.92 -8.73 8.59
CA ASP A 125 -6.81 -9.68 8.61
C ASP A 125 -5.62 -9.17 7.77
N LEU A 126 -5.89 -8.64 6.58
CA LEU A 126 -4.88 -8.05 5.71
C LEU A 126 -4.40 -6.69 6.22
N LEU A 127 -5.32 -5.89 6.75
CA LEU A 127 -4.98 -4.61 7.40
C LEU A 127 -3.94 -4.83 8.51
N SER A 128 -4.22 -5.77 9.41
CA SER A 128 -3.33 -6.08 10.55
C SER A 128 -1.94 -6.55 10.09
N ARG A 129 -1.89 -7.38 9.04
CA ARG A 129 -0.61 -7.84 8.44
C ARG A 129 0.19 -6.69 7.86
N PHE A 130 -0.46 -5.81 7.11
CA PHE A 130 0.20 -4.68 6.47
C PHE A 130 0.69 -3.64 7.47
N VAL A 131 -0.18 -3.22 8.40
CA VAL A 131 0.14 -2.23 9.45
C VAL A 131 1.29 -2.70 10.34
N ARG A 132 1.37 -4.01 10.64
CA ARG A 132 2.47 -4.57 11.42
C ARG A 132 3.85 -4.28 10.82
N LEU A 133 3.97 -4.19 9.49
CA LEU A 133 5.24 -3.83 8.83
C LEU A 133 5.74 -2.43 9.20
N PHE A 134 4.80 -1.53 9.55
CA PHE A 134 5.08 -0.15 9.93
C PHE A 134 5.19 -0.01 11.45
N ASP A 135 4.27 -0.62 12.21
CA ASP A 135 4.33 -0.60 13.67
C ASP A 135 5.68 -1.17 14.17
N GLN A 136 6.17 -2.26 13.57
CA GLN A 136 7.47 -2.85 13.93
C GLN A 136 8.67 -1.99 13.51
N ALA A 137 8.49 -1.12 12.52
CA ALA A 137 9.48 -0.17 12.05
C ALA A 137 9.51 1.13 12.88
N GLY A 138 8.61 1.27 13.86
CA GLY A 138 8.55 2.41 14.78
C GLY A 138 7.52 3.48 14.42
N TYR A 139 6.64 3.26 13.45
CA TYR A 139 5.61 4.24 13.07
C TYR A 139 4.41 4.31 14.03
N ALA A 140 4.27 3.34 14.94
CA ALA A 140 3.17 3.30 15.89
C ALA A 140 3.28 4.46 16.89
N GLY A 141 2.28 5.34 16.93
CA GLY A 141 2.22 6.47 17.84
C GLY A 141 2.95 7.73 17.37
N GLU A 142 3.35 7.78 16.10
CA GLU A 142 4.15 8.90 15.56
C GLU A 142 3.36 9.87 14.67
N ASP A 143 2.19 9.48 14.14
CA ASP A 143 1.37 10.31 13.24
C ASP A 143 -0.13 10.21 13.54
N THR A 144 -0.78 11.35 13.76
CA THR A 144 -2.21 11.46 14.08
C THR A 144 -3.09 10.79 13.02
N LEU A 145 -2.84 11.04 11.73
CA LEU A 145 -3.68 10.51 10.65
C LEU A 145 -3.49 9.00 10.49
N TYR A 146 -2.27 8.51 10.67
CA TYR A 146 -1.95 7.09 10.70
C TYR A 146 -2.73 6.39 11.83
N GLU A 147 -2.67 6.90 13.06
CA GLU A 147 -3.36 6.31 14.22
C GLU A 147 -4.89 6.40 14.08
N ASP A 148 -5.42 7.58 13.73
CA ASP A 148 -6.87 7.82 13.65
C ASP A 148 -7.53 7.03 12.52
N LEU A 149 -6.85 6.84 11.39
CA LEU A 149 -7.36 6.01 10.30
C LEU A 149 -7.50 4.54 10.69
N LEU A 150 -6.61 4.04 11.55
CA LEU A 150 -6.55 2.65 11.99
C LEU A 150 -7.48 2.36 13.17
N ARG A 151 -7.69 3.35 14.06
CA ARG A 151 -8.46 3.25 15.30
C ARG A 151 -9.84 2.57 15.17
N PRO A 152 -10.64 2.76 14.10
CA PRO A 152 -11.93 2.09 13.95
C PRO A 152 -11.84 0.58 13.69
N CYS A 153 -10.71 0.09 13.17
CA CYS A 153 -10.55 -1.30 12.73
C CYS A 153 -9.51 -2.08 13.55
N LEU A 154 -8.54 -1.39 14.15
CA LEU A 154 -7.52 -1.93 15.03
C LEU A 154 -7.64 -1.19 16.37
N PRO A 155 -8.07 -1.85 17.46
CA PRO A 155 -8.19 -1.19 18.77
C PRO A 155 -6.80 -0.87 19.35
N GLU A 156 -6.78 -0.09 20.44
CA GLU A 156 -5.55 0.25 21.20
C GLU A 156 -4.53 1.09 20.41
N ARG A 157 -5.01 1.92 19.47
CA ARG A 157 -4.19 2.94 18.80
C ARG A 157 -3.86 4.10 19.74
N TYR A 158 -2.75 4.77 19.45
CA TYR A 158 -2.25 5.88 20.25
C TYR A 158 -3.06 7.16 19.98
N ASP A 159 -2.99 8.10 20.92
CA ASP A 159 -3.53 9.45 20.76
C ASP A 159 -2.37 10.42 20.60
N VAL A 160 -2.27 11.00 19.41
CA VAL A 160 -1.09 11.73 18.93
C VAL A 160 -1.57 13.05 18.33
N ASP A 161 -0.86 14.15 18.59
CA ASP A 161 -1.16 15.50 18.08
C ASP A 161 0.00 16.04 17.24
N GLU A 162 0.62 15.15 16.46
CA GLU A 162 1.73 15.42 15.54
C GLU A 162 1.51 14.57 14.28
N TRP A 163 1.84 15.10 13.11
CA TRP A 163 1.71 14.38 11.85
C TRP A 163 2.79 14.80 10.84
N TYR A 164 3.22 13.85 10.02
CA TYR A 164 4.35 13.99 9.11
C TYR A 164 4.11 15.05 8.03
N HIS A 165 2.96 14.97 7.37
CA HIS A 165 2.70 15.76 6.17
C HIS A 165 1.62 16.80 6.41
N ALA A 166 2.03 18.06 6.54
CA ALA A 166 1.12 19.20 6.75
C ALA A 166 0.01 19.33 5.69
N VAL A 167 0.20 18.76 4.49
CA VAL A 167 -0.83 18.71 3.43
C VAL A 167 -2.12 18.00 3.87
N TYR A 168 -2.04 17.08 4.84
CA TYR A 168 -3.22 16.36 5.36
C TYR A 168 -3.85 17.01 6.60
N THR A 169 -3.34 18.16 7.07
CA THR A 169 -3.96 18.92 8.17
C THR A 169 -5.47 19.13 7.98
N PRO A 170 -5.99 19.46 6.77
CA PRO A 170 -7.43 19.58 6.58
C PRO A 170 -8.20 18.29 6.82
N LEU A 171 -7.62 17.13 6.48
CA LEU A 171 -8.23 15.83 6.71
C LEU A 171 -8.28 15.50 8.21
N ILE A 172 -7.19 15.76 8.93
CA ILE A 172 -7.14 15.59 10.40
C ILE A 172 -8.21 16.46 11.05
N ARG A 173 -8.26 17.76 10.70
CA ARG A 173 -9.29 18.66 11.22
C ARG A 173 -10.70 18.16 10.95
N ALA A 174 -10.96 17.63 9.75
CA ALA A 174 -12.26 17.07 9.39
C ALA A 174 -12.65 15.84 10.25
N ILE A 175 -11.68 15.04 10.70
CA ILE A 175 -11.94 13.91 11.63
C ILE A 175 -12.41 14.42 13.00
N TYR A 176 -11.84 15.53 13.47
CA TYR A 176 -12.16 16.12 14.78
C TYR A 176 -13.31 17.13 14.76
N SER A 177 -13.80 17.52 13.58
CA SER A 177 -14.91 18.48 13.43
C SER A 177 -16.21 17.91 14.02
N GLU A 178 -16.87 18.68 14.88
CA GLU A 178 -18.15 18.30 15.49
C GLU A 178 -19.33 18.39 14.50
N THR A 179 -19.21 19.26 13.50
CA THR A 179 -20.26 19.45 12.49
C THR A 179 -19.77 19.14 11.07
N LYS A 180 -20.70 18.68 10.25
CA LYS A 180 -20.45 18.47 8.81
C LYS A 180 -19.98 19.74 8.10
N SER A 181 -20.44 20.91 8.54
CA SER A 181 -20.06 22.20 7.96
C SER A 181 -18.61 22.57 8.28
N GLU A 182 -18.10 22.16 9.44
CA GLU A 182 -16.70 22.35 9.83
C GLU A 182 -15.77 21.29 9.22
N ALA A 183 -16.33 20.15 8.79
CA ALA A 183 -15.61 19.07 8.12
C ALA A 183 -15.50 19.23 6.59
N SER A 184 -16.07 20.30 5.99
CA SER A 184 -16.20 20.50 4.53
C SER A 184 -15.32 21.62 3.99
#